data_AF-A0A7X3TEA8-F1
#
_entry.id   AF-A0A7X3TEA8-F1
#
_cell.length_a   1.000
_cell.length_b   1.000
_cell.length_c   1.000
_cell.angle_alpha   90.00
_cell.angle_beta   90.00
_cell.angle_gamma   90.00
#
_symmetry.space_group_name_H-M   'P 1'
#
loop_
_entity.id
_entity.type
_entity.pdbx_description
1 polymer ?
#
loop_
_entity_poly.entity_id
_entity_poly.type
_entity_poly.pdbx_seq_one_letter_code
_entity_poly.pdbx_strand_id
1 'polypeptide(L)'
;RNRRIGEFLKELELAEGGHAGLPKVFQAMADNGSPVPRFRFDEQRTFFQATLPAHPEYEALSALRDAAHHHGARGSALQCGGG
;
A
#
# COMPACT_ATOMS: atom_id res chain seq x y z
N ARG A 1 -13.43 -19.59 -1.75
CA ARG A 1 -12.54 -19.93 -2.89
C ARG A 1 -13.41 -20.23 -4.11
N ASN A 2 -13.22 -19.53 -5.24
CA ASN A 2 -13.95 -19.80 -6.48
C ASN A 2 -12.95 -20.19 -7.57
N ARG A 3 -12.89 -21.49 -7.90
CA ARG A 3 -11.95 -22.02 -8.89
C ARG A 3 -12.19 -21.44 -10.29
N ARG A 4 -13.45 -21.19 -10.66
CA ARG A 4 -13.82 -20.66 -11.99
C ARG A 4 -13.28 -19.24 -12.18
N ILE A 5 -13.41 -18.39 -11.16
CA ILE A 5 -12.82 -17.04 -11.18
C ILE A 5 -11.29 -17.13 -11.31
N GLY A 6 -10.67 -18.06 -10.58
CA GLY A 6 -9.22 -18.26 -10.66
C GLY A 6 -8.74 -18.66 -12.05
N GLU A 7 -9.42 -19.58 -12.73
CA GLU A 7 -9.06 -19.96 -14.11
C GLU A 7 -9.32 -18.82 -15.10
N PHE A 8 -10.45 -18.12 -14.98
CA PHE A 8 -10.75 -16.97 -15.84
C PHE A 8 -9.69 -15.86 -15.75
N LEU A 9 -9.20 -15.54 -14.54
CA LEU A 9 -8.14 -14.55 -14.38
C LEU A 9 -6.80 -15.02 -14.97
N LYS A 10 -6.54 -16.33 -15.00
CA LYS A 10 -5.33 -16.87 -15.66
C LYS A 10 -5.44 -16.81 -17.18
N GLU A 11 -6.61 -17.11 -17.74
CA GLU A 11 -6.87 -16.97 -19.18
C GLU A 11 -6.66 -15.52 -19.65
N LEU A 12 -6.94 -14.54 -18.79
CA LEU A 12 -6.68 -13.11 -19.04
C LEU A 12 -5.24 -12.65 -18.72
N GLU A 13 -4.35 -13.55 -18.30
CA GLU A 13 -2.98 -13.22 -17.86
C GLU A 13 -2.91 -12.23 -16.67
N LEU A 14 -4.00 -12.12 -15.90
CA LEU A 14 -4.09 -11.27 -14.70
C LEU A 14 -3.77 -12.02 -13.41
N ALA A 15 -3.74 -13.34 -13.47
CA ALA A 15 -3.33 -14.21 -12.39
C ALA A 15 -2.44 -15.32 -12.91
N GLU A 16 -1.49 -15.74 -12.08
CA GLU A 16 -0.62 -16.84 -12.43
C GLU A 16 -1.19 -18.19 -11.96
N GLY A 17 -0.76 -19.26 -12.63
CA GLY A 17 -0.95 -20.62 -12.14
C GLY A 17 -0.17 -20.89 -10.86
N GLY A 18 -0.70 -21.76 -9.99
CA GLY A 18 -0.02 -22.21 -8.78
C GLY A 18 -0.10 -21.23 -7.60
N HIS A 19 0.32 -21.69 -6.41
CA HIS A 19 0.27 -20.93 -5.16
C HIS A 19 1.40 -19.87 -5.06
N ALA A 20 1.79 -19.27 -6.18
CA ALA A 20 3.01 -18.46 -6.32
C ALA A 20 2.84 -16.97 -5.94
N GLY A 21 1.60 -16.47 -5.85
CA GLY A 21 1.32 -15.05 -5.62
C GLY A 21 1.94 -14.51 -4.31
N LEU A 22 1.78 -15.21 -3.20
CA LEU A 22 2.35 -14.79 -1.91
C LEU A 22 3.89 -14.77 -1.93
N PRO A 23 4.59 -15.84 -2.35
CA PRO A 23 6.04 -15.81 -2.53
C PRO A 23 6.53 -14.61 -3.36
N LYS A 24 5.84 -14.27 -4.46
CA LYS A 24 6.20 -13.11 -5.30
C LYS A 24 6.06 -11.78 -4.57
N VAL A 25 5.02 -11.62 -3.75
CA VAL A 25 4.87 -10.43 -2.91
C VAL A 25 6.04 -10.30 -1.93
N PHE A 26 6.42 -11.38 -1.23
CA PHE A 26 7.58 -11.34 -0.33
C PHE A 26 8.87 -10.99 -1.07
N GLN A 27 9.11 -11.60 -2.24
CA GLN A 27 10.30 -11.34 -3.05
C GLN A 27 10.35 -9.88 -3.52
N ALA A 28 9.26 -9.35 -4.08
CA ALA A 28 9.23 -7.98 -4.57
C ALA A 28 9.43 -6.93 -3.46
N MET A 29 8.88 -7.18 -2.26
CA MET A 29 9.10 -6.31 -1.09
C MET A 29 10.55 -6.38 -0.59
N ALA A 30 11.18 -7.55 -0.63
CA ALA A 30 12.59 -7.69 -0.27
C ALA A 30 13.51 -7.01 -1.30
N ASP A 31 13.26 -7.24 -2.60
CA ASP A 31 14.07 -6.73 -3.70
C ASP A 31 14.06 -5.20 -3.76
N ASN A 32 12.94 -4.58 -3.40
CA ASN A 32 12.81 -3.12 -3.36
C ASN A 32 13.15 -2.49 -2.00
N GLY A 33 13.64 -3.28 -1.02
CA GLY A 33 14.03 -2.78 0.30
C GLY A 33 12.88 -2.42 1.25
N SER A 34 11.64 -2.77 0.90
CA SER A 34 10.47 -2.46 1.73
C SER A 34 10.33 -3.42 2.92
N PRO A 35 9.67 -2.99 4.02
CA PRO A 35 9.43 -3.88 5.15
C PRO A 35 8.52 -5.06 4.81
N VAL A 36 8.69 -6.17 5.53
CA VAL A 36 7.96 -7.43 5.28
C VAL A 36 6.43 -7.22 5.34
N PRO A 37 5.66 -7.77 4.38
CA PRO A 37 4.20 -7.67 4.36
C PRO A 37 3.56 -8.41 5.54
N ARG A 38 2.43 -7.91 6.04
CA ARG A 38 1.68 -8.50 7.16
C ARG A 38 0.32 -8.99 6.68
N PHE A 39 -0.01 -10.23 7.02
CA PHE A 39 -1.29 -10.84 6.67
C PHE A 39 -2.08 -11.17 7.94
N ARG A 40 -3.34 -10.75 7.99
CA ARG A 40 -4.23 -10.99 9.12
C ARG A 40 -5.55 -11.59 8.62
N PHE A 41 -6.00 -12.62 9.31
CA PHE A 41 -7.31 -13.23 9.13
C PHE A 41 -7.77 -13.74 10.51
N ASP A 42 -9.06 -13.95 10.67
CA ASP A 42 -9.64 -14.59 11.85
C ASP A 42 -9.80 -16.10 11.64
N GLU A 43 -10.00 -16.82 12.74
CA GLU A 43 -10.23 -18.26 12.73
C GLU A 43 -11.49 -18.63 11.94
N GLN A 44 -12.51 -17.77 11.99
CA GLN A 44 -13.77 -17.93 11.26
C GLN A 44 -13.66 -17.57 9.78
N ARG A 45 -12.50 -17.07 9.32
CA ARG A 45 -12.20 -16.69 7.93
C ARG A 45 -13.22 -15.71 7.34
N THR A 46 -13.73 -14.81 8.16
CA THR A 46 -14.66 -13.75 7.74
C THR A 46 -13.94 -12.64 6.99
N PHE A 47 -12.64 -12.47 7.22
CA PHE A 47 -11.82 -11.51 6.49
C PHE A 47 -10.42 -12.03 6.17
N PHE A 48 -9.81 -11.37 5.20
CA PHE A 48 -8.39 -11.47 4.91
C PHE A 48 -7.88 -10.06 4.63
N GLN A 49 -6.90 -9.62 5.40
CA GLN A 49 -6.24 -8.33 5.27
C GLN A 49 -4.77 -8.55 4.93
N ALA A 50 -4.30 -7.87 3.88
CA ALA A 50 -2.89 -7.75 3.54
C ALA A 50 -2.45 -6.29 3.77
N THR A 51 -1.37 -6.09 4.51
CA THR A 51 -0.75 -4.78 4.73
C THR A 51 0.65 -4.82 4.15
N LEU A 52 0.90 -3.99 3.14
CA LEU A 52 2.21 -3.77 2.54
C LEU A 52 2.75 -2.44 3.07
N PRO A 53 3.75 -2.44 3.97
CA PRO A 53 4.34 -1.21 4.46
C PRO A 53 5.01 -0.44 3.32
N ALA A 54 4.90 0.88 3.32
CA ALA A 54 5.61 1.69 2.32
C ALA A 54 7.13 1.62 2.52
N HIS A 55 7.87 1.92 1.46
CA HIS A 55 9.32 2.00 1.53
C HIS A 55 9.74 3.12 2.52
N PRO A 56 10.78 2.91 3.36
CA PRO A 56 11.17 3.91 4.37
C PRO A 56 11.53 5.28 3.79
N GLU A 57 12.14 5.31 2.60
CA GLU A 57 12.43 6.58 1.91
C GLU A 57 11.16 7.33 1.50
N TYR A 58 10.12 6.59 1.10
CA TYR A 58 8.84 7.19 0.76
C TYR A 58 8.15 7.78 2.00
N GLU A 59 8.21 7.10 3.14
CA GLU A 59 7.70 7.60 4.41
C GLU A 59 8.37 8.94 4.78
N ALA A 60 9.70 9.02 4.65
CA ALA A 60 10.44 10.26 4.90
C ALA A 60 10.03 11.39 3.94
N LEU A 61 9.90 11.09 2.64
CA LEU A 61 9.45 12.05 1.63
C LEU A 61 8.02 12.52 1.90
N SER A 62 7.11 11.62 2.27
CA SER A 62 5.73 11.98 2.58
C SER A 62 5.67 12.90 3.79
N ALA A 63 6.40 12.59 4.87
CA ALA A 63 6.45 13.45 6.06
C ALA A 63 6.96 14.86 5.75
N LEU A 64 8.00 14.98 4.91
CA LEU A 64 8.52 16.28 4.46
C LEU A 64 7.49 17.05 3.62
N ARG A 65 6.82 16.37 2.68
CA ARG A 65 5.77 16.97 1.84
C ARG A 65 4.61 17.48 2.69
N ASP A 66 4.17 16.68 3.65
CA ASP A 66 3.04 17.01 4.52
C ASP A 66 3.38 18.25 5.39
N ALA A 67 4.60 18.32 5.93
CA ALA A 67 5.09 19.50 6.63
C ALA A 67 5.10 20.74 5.72
N ALA A 68 5.59 20.62 4.48
CA ALA A 68 5.62 21.73 3.53
C ALA A 68 4.21 22.25 3.18
N HIS A 69 3.23 21.36 3.00
CA HIS A 69 1.84 21.75 2.78
C HIS A 69 1.23 22.48 3.98
N HIS A 70 1.55 22.05 5.21
CA HIS A 70 1.06 22.71 6.43
C HIS A 70 1.70 24.10 6.63
N HIS A 71 2.96 24.28 6.24
CA HIS A 71 3.64 25.59 6.29
C HIS A 71 3.11 26.57 5.23
N GLY A 72 2.67 26.10 4.05
CA GLY A 72 2.00 26.93 3.05
C GLY A 72 0.62 27.44 3.50
N ALA A 73 -0.13 26.66 4.28
CA ALA A 73 -1.45 27.04 4.79
C ALA A 73 -1.40 28.10 5.91
N ARG A 74 -0.29 28.20 6.65
CA ARG A 74 -0.10 29.25 7.68
C ARG A 74 0.32 30.61 7.11
N GLY A 75 0.80 30.68 5.86
CA GLY A 75 1.18 31.93 5.19
C GLY A 75 0.02 32.73 4.61
N SER A 76 -1.17 32.14 4.46
CA SER A 76 -2.35 32.80 3.84
C SER A 76 -3.31 33.45 4.85
N ALA A 77 -3.13 33.25 6.16
CA ALA A 77 -4.04 33.75 7.20
C ALA A 77 -3.62 35.10 7.81
N LEU A 78 -2.49 35.70 7.39
CA LEU A 78 -2.04 37.04 7.81
C LEU A 78 -2.20 38.07 6.69
N GLN A 79 -3.40 38.24 6.16
CA GLN A 79 -3.71 39.41 5.30
C GLN A 79 -5.22 39.69 5.17
N CYS A 80 -5.96 39.68 6.28
CA CYS A 80 -7.31 40.22 6.34
C CYS A 80 -7.49 40.91 7.70
N GLY A 81 -6.99 42.13 7.84
CA GLY A 81 -7.13 42.89 9.09
C GLY A 81 -6.29 44.17 9.09
N GLY A 82 -6.72 45.18 8.33
CA GLY A 82 -6.15 46.52 8.39
C GLY A 82 -6.68 47.41 7.29
N GLY A 83 -7.58 48.34 7.63
CA GLY A 83 -8.14 49.37 6.75
C GLY A 83 -9.63 49.54 6.94
#